data_AF-A0A8K0PYI6-F1
#
_entry.id   AF-A0A8K0PYI6-F1
#
_cell.length_a   1.000
_cell.length_b   1.000
_cell.length_c   1.000
_cell.angle_alpha   90.00
_cell.angle_beta   90.00
_cell.angle_gamma   90.00
#
_symmetry.space_group_name_H-M   'P 1'
#
loop_
_entity.id
_entity.type
_entity.pdbx_description
1 polymer ?
#
loop_
_entity_poly.entity_id
_entity_poly.type
_entity_poly.pdbx_seq_one_letter_code
_entity_poly.pdbx_strand_id
1 'polypeptide(L)'
;ISVSMATLSLINIDLQNRMQATEAHKHMLDLDLIIYRRGPLFINNITLAEFTLKVSQDCLSVLTNLHSAVSRQKSFASTPLRNNGLSLSPRAPDQSLTAPVALAITSIFAQLLDLYELNLKCILTRLEKLNVEPIASTSLPGLTFEAPNPDTRCMQGMLFVEAIHNLLQRMEVLLGISWGPERADGLLSPRQMYTLWNEISDESGSSITRTDSVKGSMQKAIWRIRQVLANRGLYGLAA
;
A
#
# COMPACT_ATOMS: atom_id res chain seq x y z
N ILE A 1 -7.62 5.51 -19.97
CA ILE A 1 -8.24 4.27 -19.43
C ILE A 1 -7.53 3.02 -19.93
N SER A 2 -7.34 2.82 -21.25
CA SER A 2 -6.62 1.64 -21.79
C SER A 2 -5.18 1.49 -21.27
N VAL A 3 -4.39 2.58 -21.26
CA VAL A 3 -3.02 2.58 -20.70
C VAL A 3 -3.04 2.27 -19.20
N SER A 4 -3.94 2.90 -18.45
CA SER A 4 -4.12 2.63 -17.01
C SER A 4 -4.47 1.16 -16.74
N MET A 5 -5.29 0.54 -17.60
CA MET A 5 -5.64 -0.88 -17.47
C MET A 5 -4.48 -1.82 -17.75
N ALA A 6 -3.66 -1.52 -18.76
CA ALA A 6 -2.45 -2.31 -19.01
C ALA A 6 -1.50 -2.25 -17.80
N THR A 7 -1.32 -1.07 -17.21
CA THR A 7 -0.50 -0.90 -16.00
C THR A 7 -1.09 -1.63 -14.80
N LEU A 8 -2.40 -1.51 -14.55
CA LEU A 8 -3.08 -2.25 -13.46
C LEU A 8 -2.92 -3.76 -13.64
N SER A 9 -3.10 -4.27 -14.86
CA SER A 9 -2.93 -5.70 -15.14
C SER A 9 -1.52 -6.18 -14.84
N LEU A 10 -0.49 -5.40 -15.21
CA LEU A 10 0.90 -5.74 -14.94
C LEU A 10 1.20 -5.72 -13.44
N ILE A 11 0.75 -4.67 -12.73
CA ILE A 11 0.86 -4.60 -11.26
C ILE A 11 0.21 -5.82 -10.61
N ASN A 12 -0.99 -6.21 -11.07
CA ASN A 12 -1.73 -7.33 -10.49
C ASN A 12 -0.99 -8.66 -10.69
N ILE A 13 -0.45 -8.91 -11.88
CA ILE A 13 0.33 -10.12 -12.17
C ILE A 13 1.61 -10.16 -11.31
N ASP A 14 2.32 -9.04 -11.21
CA ASP A 14 3.53 -8.96 -10.40
C ASP A 14 3.26 -9.21 -8.90
N LEU A 15 2.15 -8.65 -8.38
CA LEU A 15 1.68 -8.91 -7.02
C LEU A 15 1.35 -10.40 -6.83
N GLN A 16 0.57 -11.00 -7.72
CA GLN A 16 0.20 -12.42 -7.64
C GLN A 16 1.42 -13.33 -7.63
N ASN A 17 2.40 -13.08 -8.50
CA ASN A 17 3.65 -13.83 -8.53
C ASN A 17 4.42 -13.74 -7.20
N ARG A 18 4.45 -12.55 -6.60
CA ARG A 18 5.11 -12.32 -5.30
C ARG A 18 4.37 -12.95 -4.15
N MET A 19 3.04 -12.90 -4.16
CA MET A 19 2.19 -13.57 -3.16
C MET A 19 2.37 -15.09 -3.24
N GLN A 20 2.42 -15.67 -4.43
CA GLN A 20 2.67 -17.10 -4.61
C GLN A 20 4.06 -17.51 -4.10
N ALA A 21 5.10 -16.74 -4.42
CA ALA A 21 6.44 -17.00 -3.91
C ALA A 21 6.51 -16.90 -2.37
N THR A 22 5.79 -15.94 -1.79
CA THR A 22 5.67 -15.73 -0.35
C THR A 22 4.99 -16.92 0.32
N GLU A 23 3.86 -17.37 -0.20
CA GLU A 23 3.12 -18.51 0.36
C GLU A 23 3.90 -19.81 0.25
N ALA A 24 4.64 -20.03 -0.85
CA ALA A 24 5.52 -21.20 -1.00
C ALA A 24 6.61 -21.29 0.09
N HIS A 25 7.03 -20.16 0.65
CA HIS A 25 8.10 -20.08 1.66
C HIS A 25 7.62 -19.60 3.03
N LYS A 26 6.31 -19.65 3.28
CA LYS A 26 5.66 -19.15 4.51
C LYS A 26 6.24 -19.67 5.81
N HIS A 27 6.74 -20.90 5.81
CA HIS A 27 7.31 -21.56 6.99
C HIS A 27 8.70 -21.03 7.38
N MET A 28 9.42 -20.38 6.45
CA MET A 28 10.75 -19.81 6.68
C MET A 28 10.72 -18.28 6.80
N LEU A 29 9.54 -17.67 6.72
CA LEU A 29 9.38 -16.25 6.53
C LEU A 29 9.81 -15.45 7.77
N ASP A 30 10.89 -14.71 7.61
CA ASP A 30 11.43 -13.78 8.59
C ASP A 30 11.77 -12.44 7.93
N LEU A 31 12.25 -11.48 8.73
CA LEU A 31 12.63 -10.17 8.20
C LEU A 31 13.79 -10.29 7.20
N ASP A 32 14.72 -11.22 7.41
CA ASP A 32 15.90 -11.39 6.58
C ASP A 32 15.56 -11.76 5.14
N LEU A 33 14.61 -12.68 4.96
CA LEU A 33 14.10 -13.06 3.62
C LEU A 33 13.37 -11.91 2.91
N ILE A 34 12.89 -10.92 3.65
CA ILE A 34 12.16 -9.77 3.10
C ILE A 34 13.11 -8.65 2.68
N ILE A 35 14.19 -8.40 3.42
CA ILE A 35 15.05 -7.22 3.24
C ILE A 35 16.40 -7.50 2.59
N TYR A 36 16.89 -8.74 2.63
CA TYR A 36 18.20 -9.06 2.05
C TYR A 36 18.07 -9.54 0.61
N ARG A 37 19.11 -9.26 -0.19
CA ARG A 37 19.25 -9.65 -1.59
C ARG A 37 19.69 -11.12 -1.71
N ARG A 38 18.99 -12.00 -1.01
CA ARG A 38 19.27 -13.42 -0.93
C ARG A 38 17.98 -14.19 -0.65
N GLY A 39 18.00 -15.47 -0.97
CA GLY A 39 16.87 -16.36 -0.73
C GLY A 39 15.75 -16.23 -1.75
N PRO A 40 14.67 -17.00 -1.58
CA PRO A 40 13.65 -17.23 -2.60
C PRO A 40 12.76 -16.00 -2.90
N LEU A 41 12.76 -14.99 -2.02
CA LEU A 41 11.95 -13.78 -2.19
C LEU A 41 12.71 -12.63 -2.86
N PHE A 42 14.02 -12.82 -3.13
CA PHE A 42 14.80 -11.92 -3.98
C PHE A 42 14.61 -12.30 -5.45
N ILE A 43 13.58 -11.74 -6.06
CA ILE A 43 13.17 -12.02 -7.44
C ILE A 43 13.42 -10.77 -8.28
N ASN A 44 13.84 -10.91 -9.55
CA ASN A 44 14.07 -9.78 -10.46
C ASN A 44 14.98 -8.68 -9.90
N ASN A 45 16.01 -9.06 -9.15
CA ASN A 45 16.96 -8.16 -8.49
C ASN A 45 16.34 -7.14 -7.51
N ILE A 46 15.16 -7.45 -6.96
CA ILE A 46 14.48 -6.60 -5.98
C ILE A 46 13.94 -7.45 -4.82
N THR A 47 14.24 -6.99 -3.61
CA THR A 47 13.77 -7.59 -2.35
C THR A 47 12.26 -7.44 -2.21
N LEU A 48 11.63 -8.19 -1.30
CA LEU A 48 10.18 -8.09 -1.11
C LEU A 48 9.80 -6.71 -0.52
N ALA A 49 10.63 -6.14 0.36
CA ALA A 49 10.42 -4.80 0.90
C ALA A 49 10.49 -3.71 -0.19
N GLU A 50 11.55 -3.71 -1.01
CA GLU A 50 11.70 -2.77 -2.13
C GLU A 50 10.55 -2.92 -3.14
N PHE A 51 10.17 -4.16 -3.47
CA PHE A 51 9.04 -4.45 -4.35
C PHE A 51 7.74 -3.88 -3.78
N THR A 52 7.47 -4.10 -2.50
CA THR A 52 6.27 -3.60 -1.80
C THR A 52 6.19 -2.07 -1.90
N LEU A 53 7.28 -1.35 -1.63
CA LEU A 53 7.31 0.11 -1.78
C LEU A 53 7.07 0.54 -3.23
N LYS A 54 7.78 -0.07 -4.18
CA LYS A 54 7.69 0.28 -5.60
C LYS A 54 6.27 0.08 -6.13
N VAL A 55 5.67 -1.08 -5.88
CA VAL A 55 4.34 -1.41 -6.40
C VAL A 55 3.26 -0.55 -5.75
N SER A 56 3.45 -0.13 -4.49
CA SER A 56 2.59 0.85 -3.81
C SER A 56 2.64 2.22 -4.47
N GLN A 57 3.85 2.70 -4.83
CA GLN A 57 4.04 3.95 -5.55
C GLN A 57 3.45 3.90 -6.97
N ASP A 58 3.68 2.80 -7.69
CA ASP A 58 3.15 2.58 -9.04
C ASP A 58 1.61 2.57 -9.00
N CYS A 59 1.00 1.86 -8.04
CA CYS A 59 -0.44 1.84 -7.82
C CYS A 59 -0.98 3.25 -7.55
N LEU A 60 -0.37 3.99 -6.62
CA LEU A 60 -0.78 5.34 -6.27
C LEU A 60 -0.71 6.30 -7.48
N SER A 61 0.34 6.19 -8.30
CA SER A 61 0.49 6.95 -9.53
C SER A 61 -0.66 6.68 -10.51
N VAL A 62 -1.00 5.40 -10.72
CA VAL A 62 -2.11 5.01 -11.60
C VAL A 62 -3.45 5.54 -11.06
N LEU A 63 -3.70 5.42 -9.74
CA LEU A 63 -4.91 5.94 -9.10
C LEU A 63 -5.03 7.47 -9.26
N THR A 64 -3.94 8.20 -9.07
CA THR A 64 -3.88 9.66 -9.23
C THR A 64 -4.22 10.07 -10.67
N ASN A 65 -3.67 9.34 -11.65
CA ASN A 65 -3.93 9.57 -13.07
C ASN A 65 -5.39 9.28 -13.45
N LEU A 66 -5.96 8.19 -12.91
CA LEU A 66 -7.37 7.85 -13.11
C LEU A 66 -8.28 8.91 -12.49
N HIS A 67 -8.00 9.33 -11.26
CA HIS A 67 -8.77 10.37 -10.56
C HIS A 67 -8.75 11.69 -11.32
N SER A 68 -7.59 12.11 -11.82
CA SER A 68 -7.44 13.30 -12.65
C SER A 68 -8.21 13.20 -13.97
N ALA A 69 -8.20 12.01 -14.61
CA ALA A 69 -8.94 11.78 -15.85
C ALA A 69 -10.46 11.85 -15.64
N VAL A 70 -10.97 11.21 -14.59
CA VAL A 70 -12.39 11.25 -14.22
C VAL A 70 -12.83 12.66 -13.84
N SER A 71 -12.01 13.38 -13.07
CA SER A 71 -12.29 14.76 -12.66
C SER A 71 -12.37 15.72 -13.87
N ARG A 72 -11.48 15.56 -14.87
CA ARG A 72 -11.58 16.32 -16.13
C ARG A 72 -12.88 16.00 -16.89
N GLN A 73 -13.32 14.75 -16.91
CA GLN A 73 -14.58 14.40 -17.58
C GLN A 73 -15.80 15.04 -16.89
N LYS A 74 -15.79 15.18 -15.56
CA LYS A 74 -16.83 15.88 -14.80
C LYS A 74 -16.93 17.38 -15.18
N SER A 75 -15.79 18.05 -15.39
CA SER A 75 -15.77 19.48 -15.74
C SER A 75 -16.22 19.77 -17.18
N PHE A 76 -15.98 18.84 -18.12
CA PHE A 76 -16.47 18.99 -19.50
C PHE A 76 -17.97 18.70 -19.64
N ALA A 77 -18.55 17.85 -18.79
CA ALA A 77 -19.98 17.53 -18.82
C ALA A 77 -20.88 18.64 -18.22
N SER A 78 -20.30 19.65 -17.56
CA SER A 78 -21.01 20.71 -16.84
C SER A 78 -21.12 22.04 -17.60
N THR A 79 -20.83 22.08 -18.91
CA THR A 79 -21.15 23.26 -19.74
C THR A 79 -22.60 23.17 -20.25
N PRO A 80 -23.53 24.05 -19.80
CA PRO A 80 -24.90 24.02 -20.29
C PRO A 80 -24.95 24.71 -21.66
N LEU A 81 -25.02 23.92 -22.74
CA LEU A 81 -25.51 24.41 -24.02
C LEU A 81 -27.02 24.67 -23.87
N ARG A 82 -27.35 25.90 -23.51
CA ARG A 82 -28.70 26.47 -23.55
C ARG A 82 -29.22 26.38 -24.98
N ASN A 83 -30.12 25.44 -25.26
CA ASN A 83 -31.08 25.58 -26.36
C ASN A 83 -32.35 24.75 -26.11
N ASN A 84 -33.48 25.41 -26.38
CA ASN A 84 -34.84 24.94 -26.16
C ASN A 84 -35.21 23.76 -27.06
N GLY A 85 -35.98 22.82 -26.53
CA GLY A 85 -36.81 21.90 -27.30
C GLY A 85 -36.57 20.43 -26.98
N LEU A 86 -37.52 19.82 -26.27
CA LEU A 86 -37.84 18.39 -26.20
C LEU A 86 -36.68 17.42 -26.52
N SER A 87 -35.93 17.01 -25.50
CA SER A 87 -35.04 15.85 -25.61
C SER A 87 -35.19 14.97 -24.38
N LEU A 88 -35.60 13.72 -24.61
CA LEU A 88 -35.43 12.61 -23.67
C LEU A 88 -33.99 12.66 -23.17
N SER A 89 -33.80 13.06 -21.92
CA SER A 89 -32.48 13.10 -21.31
C SER A 89 -31.94 11.67 -21.27
N PRO A 90 -30.85 11.33 -21.98
CA PRO A 90 -30.19 10.07 -21.70
C PRO A 90 -29.64 10.24 -20.29
N ARG A 91 -30.24 9.51 -19.35
CA ARG A 91 -29.78 9.36 -17.97
C ARG A 91 -28.26 9.28 -18.02
N ALA A 92 -27.58 10.32 -17.52
CA ALA A 92 -26.13 10.41 -17.58
C ALA A 92 -25.58 9.07 -17.07
N PRO A 93 -24.73 8.36 -17.83
CA PRO A 93 -24.17 7.11 -17.34
C PRO A 93 -23.47 7.44 -16.03
N ASP A 94 -23.81 6.72 -14.96
CA ASP A 94 -23.10 6.77 -13.68
C ASP A 94 -21.61 6.74 -14.00
N GLN A 95 -20.94 7.91 -13.89
CA GLN A 95 -19.54 8.13 -14.29
C GLN A 95 -18.64 7.45 -13.25
N SER A 96 -18.73 6.12 -13.25
CA SER A 96 -18.01 5.18 -12.44
C SER A 96 -16.92 4.56 -13.28
N LEU A 97 -15.86 4.08 -12.63
CA LEU A 97 -14.88 3.25 -13.32
C LEU A 97 -15.59 2.07 -13.99
N THR A 98 -15.11 1.63 -15.15
CA THR A 98 -15.61 0.38 -15.74
C THR A 98 -15.38 -0.77 -14.76
N ALA A 99 -16.28 -1.75 -14.71
CA ALA A 99 -16.18 -2.88 -13.79
C ALA A 99 -14.78 -3.57 -13.78
N PRO A 100 -14.11 -3.83 -14.93
CA PRO A 100 -12.78 -4.43 -14.93
C PRO A 100 -11.70 -3.57 -14.23
N VAL A 101 -11.77 -2.24 -14.38
CA VAL A 101 -10.83 -1.32 -13.71
C VAL A 101 -11.04 -1.37 -12.21
N ALA A 102 -12.30 -1.29 -11.75
CA ALA A 102 -12.61 -1.32 -10.33
C ALA A 102 -12.20 -2.64 -9.67
N LEU A 103 -12.48 -3.78 -10.32
CA LEU A 103 -12.07 -5.10 -9.81
C LEU A 103 -10.55 -5.25 -9.78
N ALA A 104 -9.83 -4.76 -10.79
CA ALA A 104 -8.37 -4.77 -10.78
C ALA A 104 -7.82 -3.95 -9.61
N ILE A 105 -8.36 -2.74 -9.39
CA ILE A 105 -7.99 -1.89 -8.23
C ILE A 105 -8.29 -2.61 -6.92
N THR A 106 -9.47 -3.23 -6.78
CA THR A 106 -9.84 -3.99 -5.58
C THR A 106 -8.84 -5.11 -5.30
N SER A 107 -8.54 -5.93 -6.32
CA SER A 107 -7.61 -7.05 -6.19
C SER A 107 -6.19 -6.60 -5.85
N ILE A 108 -5.69 -5.54 -6.48
CA ILE A 108 -4.37 -4.95 -6.21
C ILE A 108 -4.32 -4.40 -4.78
N PHE A 109 -5.35 -3.67 -4.36
CA PHE A 109 -5.39 -3.08 -3.03
C PHE A 109 -5.44 -4.14 -1.93
N ALA A 110 -6.23 -5.21 -2.10
CA ALA A 110 -6.25 -6.33 -1.17
C ALA A 110 -4.88 -7.03 -1.05
N GLN A 111 -4.23 -7.33 -2.19
CA GLN A 111 -2.90 -7.93 -2.20
C GLN A 111 -1.82 -7.03 -1.59
N LEU A 112 -1.93 -5.71 -1.77
CA LEU A 112 -1.06 -4.75 -1.08
C LEU A 112 -1.23 -4.81 0.44
N LEU A 113 -2.47 -4.94 0.94
CA LEU A 113 -2.71 -5.12 2.38
C LEU A 113 -2.09 -6.43 2.88
N ASP A 114 -2.22 -7.53 2.14
CA ASP A 114 -1.57 -8.80 2.50
C ASP A 114 -0.04 -8.62 2.65
N LEU A 115 0.60 -7.93 1.69
CA LEU A 115 2.03 -7.65 1.76
C LEU A 115 2.38 -6.74 2.93
N TYR A 116 1.59 -5.70 3.22
CA TYR A 116 1.85 -4.81 4.35
C TYR A 116 1.77 -5.56 5.68
N GLU A 117 0.74 -6.39 5.86
CA GLU A 117 0.57 -7.23 7.05
C GLU A 117 1.74 -8.19 7.22
N LEU A 118 2.19 -8.82 6.14
CA LEU A 118 3.36 -9.70 6.15
C LEU A 118 4.62 -8.95 6.58
N ASN A 119 4.93 -7.83 5.93
CA ASN A 119 6.10 -7.00 6.26
C ASN A 119 6.05 -6.57 7.73
N LEU A 120 4.90 -6.10 8.20
CA LEU A 120 4.71 -5.66 9.58
C LEU A 120 4.86 -6.81 10.59
N LYS A 121 4.31 -7.98 10.28
CA LYS A 121 4.48 -9.19 11.10
C LYS A 121 5.95 -9.53 11.26
N CYS A 122 6.70 -9.60 10.17
CA CYS A 122 8.13 -9.91 10.20
C CYS A 122 8.94 -8.83 10.94
N ILE A 123 8.63 -7.54 10.74
CA ILE A 123 9.26 -6.43 11.47
C ILE A 123 8.97 -6.56 12.97
N LEU A 124 7.72 -6.70 13.37
CA LEU A 124 7.32 -6.77 14.78
C LEU A 124 7.93 -8.00 15.47
N THR A 125 7.89 -9.18 14.83
CA THR A 125 8.53 -10.39 15.35
C THR A 125 10.05 -10.18 15.50
N ARG A 126 10.71 -9.49 14.57
CA ARG A 126 12.13 -9.18 14.73
C ARG A 126 12.39 -8.22 15.89
N LEU A 127 11.55 -7.20 16.06
CA LEU A 127 11.67 -6.23 17.15
C LEU A 127 11.52 -6.88 18.52
N GLU A 128 10.67 -7.90 18.66
CA GLU A 128 10.52 -8.67 19.90
C GLU A 128 11.77 -9.49 20.24
N LYS A 129 12.50 -9.96 19.21
CA LYS A 129 13.69 -10.79 19.36
C LYS A 129 15.01 -10.02 19.39
N LEU A 130 14.99 -8.70 19.20
CA LEU A 130 16.19 -7.85 19.09
C LEU A 130 17.16 -7.95 20.28
N ASN A 131 16.65 -8.22 21.48
CA ASN A 131 17.46 -8.36 22.69
C ASN A 131 18.18 -9.72 22.76
N VAL A 132 17.70 -10.73 22.03
CA VAL A 132 18.20 -12.11 22.04
C VAL A 132 19.06 -12.39 20.79
N GLU A 133 18.68 -11.80 19.66
CA GLU A 133 19.39 -11.93 18.38
C GLU A 133 19.71 -10.54 17.82
N PRO A 134 20.96 -10.06 17.95
CA PRO A 134 21.38 -8.82 17.33
C PRO A 134 21.21 -8.88 15.80
N ILE A 135 20.88 -7.75 15.15
CA ILE A 135 20.92 -7.67 13.69
C ILE A 135 22.36 -7.94 13.24
N ALA A 136 22.56 -8.99 12.46
CA ALA A 136 23.88 -9.35 11.95
C ALA A 136 24.54 -8.13 11.25
N SER A 137 25.82 -7.91 11.53
CA SER A 137 26.63 -6.81 10.98
C SER A 137 26.94 -6.95 9.48
N THR A 138 26.20 -7.78 8.76
CA THR A 138 26.38 -8.07 7.34
C THR A 138 25.81 -6.94 6.50
N SER A 139 26.68 -6.25 5.78
CA SER A 139 26.36 -5.20 4.80
C SER A 139 25.46 -5.74 3.69
N LEU A 140 24.36 -5.04 3.38
CA LEU A 140 23.51 -5.32 2.22
C LEU A 140 24.29 -5.01 0.92
N PRO A 141 24.54 -5.98 0.02
CA PRO A 141 25.25 -5.69 -1.23
C PRO A 141 24.32 -5.07 -2.29
N GLY A 142 24.49 -3.76 -2.55
CA GLY A 142 24.10 -3.09 -3.79
C GLY A 142 22.81 -2.27 -3.77
N LEU A 143 22.18 -2.08 -2.61
CA LEU A 143 21.50 -0.81 -2.37
C LEU A 143 22.61 0.14 -1.94
N THR A 144 22.60 1.38 -2.39
CA THR A 144 23.36 2.49 -1.76
C THR A 144 22.78 2.81 -0.36
N PHE A 145 22.58 1.77 0.45
CA PHE A 145 22.19 1.77 1.86
C PHE A 145 23.25 0.98 2.64
N GLU A 146 24.51 1.38 2.48
CA GLU A 146 25.53 1.07 3.48
C GLU A 146 25.20 1.86 4.75
N ALA A 147 24.34 1.30 5.58
CA ALA A 147 24.14 1.75 6.94
C ALA A 147 25.26 1.13 7.80
N PRO A 148 26.29 1.90 8.22
CA PRO A 148 27.42 1.35 8.98
C PRO A 148 27.03 0.89 10.39
N ASN A 149 25.86 1.31 10.91
CA ASN A 149 25.42 1.08 12.29
C ASN A 149 23.98 0.51 12.34
N PRO A 150 23.65 -0.45 13.24
CA PRO A 150 22.26 -0.85 13.53
C PRO A 150 21.28 0.31 13.74
N ASP A 151 21.73 1.47 14.22
CA ASP A 151 20.88 2.65 14.41
C ASP A 151 20.36 3.21 13.08
N THR A 152 21.19 3.18 12.04
CA THR A 152 20.79 3.55 10.68
C THR A 152 19.82 2.52 10.09
N ARG A 153 19.90 1.23 10.49
CA ARG A 153 18.96 0.19 10.04
C ARG A 153 17.59 0.32 10.71
N CYS A 154 17.55 0.63 12.01
CA CYS A 154 16.30 0.95 12.71
C CYS A 154 15.64 2.21 12.13
N MET A 155 16.44 3.25 11.84
CA MET A 155 15.95 4.45 11.16
C MET A 155 15.35 4.14 9.78
N GLN A 156 16.02 3.32 8.96
CA GLN A 156 15.50 2.86 7.67
C GLN A 156 14.20 2.07 7.81
N GLY A 157 14.12 1.17 8.79
CA GLY A 157 12.90 0.44 9.09
C GLY A 157 11.75 1.36 9.47
N MET A 158 12.02 2.42 10.24
CA MET A 158 11.02 3.44 10.57
C MET A 158 10.54 4.20 9.33
N LEU A 159 11.48 4.69 8.51
CA LEU A 159 11.18 5.40 7.27
C LEU A 159 10.38 4.53 6.29
N PHE A 160 10.70 3.24 6.19
CA PHE A 160 9.95 2.28 5.40
C PHE A 160 8.50 2.17 5.87
N VAL A 161 8.27 1.98 7.16
CA VAL A 161 6.92 1.87 7.73
C VAL A 161 6.13 3.17 7.57
N GLU A 162 6.77 4.32 7.78
CA GLU A 162 6.16 5.65 7.58
C GLU A 162 5.80 5.89 6.11
N ALA A 163 6.67 5.49 5.17
CA ALA A 163 6.41 5.60 3.74
C ALA A 163 5.20 4.76 3.32
N ILE A 164 5.12 3.50 3.76
CA ILE A 164 3.95 2.66 3.46
C ILE A 164 2.68 3.22 4.09
N HIS A 165 2.74 3.70 5.34
CA HIS A 165 1.60 4.33 6.00
C HIS A 165 1.05 5.51 5.20
N ASN A 166 1.93 6.42 4.75
CA ASN A 166 1.54 7.56 3.92
C ASN A 166 0.96 7.12 2.56
N LEU A 167 1.58 6.12 1.91
CA LEU A 167 1.07 5.58 0.64
C LEU A 167 -0.34 4.97 0.82
N LEU A 168 -0.57 4.19 1.87
CA LEU A 168 -1.87 3.61 2.19
C LEU A 168 -2.93 4.70 2.41
N GLN A 169 -2.63 5.71 3.23
CA GLN A 169 -3.55 6.82 3.48
C GLN A 169 -3.92 7.57 2.20
N ARG A 170 -2.94 7.85 1.34
CA ARG A 170 -3.19 8.53 0.05
C ARG A 170 -4.03 7.69 -0.90
N MET A 171 -3.82 6.36 -0.92
CA MET A 171 -4.67 5.46 -1.69
C MET A 171 -6.10 5.42 -1.14
N GLU A 172 -6.29 5.36 0.19
CA GLU A 172 -7.63 5.41 0.81
C GLU A 172 -8.41 6.66 0.38
N VAL A 173 -7.76 7.83 0.42
CA VAL A 173 -8.35 9.11 -0.02
C VAL A 173 -8.74 9.08 -1.50
N LEU A 174 -7.84 8.63 -2.37
CA LEU A 174 -8.14 8.56 -3.82
C LEU A 174 -9.25 7.57 -4.15
N LEU A 175 -9.33 6.45 -3.42
CA LEU A 175 -10.40 5.47 -3.58
C LEU A 175 -11.73 5.95 -2.98
N GLY A 176 -11.71 6.98 -2.13
CA GLY A 176 -12.89 7.49 -1.41
C GLY A 176 -13.23 6.73 -0.15
N ILE A 177 -12.37 5.79 0.28
CA ILE A 177 -12.62 4.94 1.45
C ILE A 177 -12.00 5.51 2.75
N SER A 178 -11.42 6.72 2.69
CA SER A 178 -10.92 7.39 3.89
C SER A 178 -12.06 7.67 4.87
N TRP A 179 -11.82 7.31 6.14
CA TRP A 179 -12.70 7.67 7.25
C TRP A 179 -12.29 9.02 7.82
N GLY A 180 -13.19 10.00 7.85
CA GLY A 180 -12.93 11.33 8.41
C GLY A 180 -13.75 12.45 7.76
N PRO A 181 -13.57 13.70 8.23
CA PRO A 181 -14.25 14.89 7.69
C PRO A 181 -13.80 15.24 6.27
N GLU A 182 -12.61 14.79 5.86
CA GLU A 182 -12.08 14.91 4.49
C GLU A 182 -12.61 13.79 3.59
N ARG A 183 -13.93 13.63 3.54
CA ARG A 183 -14.57 12.70 2.60
C ARG A 183 -14.53 13.32 1.21
N ALA A 184 -13.37 13.20 0.55
CA ALA A 184 -13.19 13.68 -0.81
C ALA A 184 -14.01 12.86 -1.82
N ASP A 185 -14.31 13.47 -2.97
CA ASP A 185 -14.87 12.78 -4.14
C ASP A 185 -13.88 11.69 -4.59
N GLY A 186 -14.13 10.46 -4.15
CA GLY A 186 -13.31 9.29 -4.46
C GLY A 186 -13.49 8.78 -5.88
N LEU A 187 -12.56 7.93 -6.30
CA LEU A 187 -12.57 7.28 -7.62
C LEU A 187 -13.67 6.21 -7.74
N LEU A 188 -13.99 5.52 -6.65
CA LEU A 188 -14.94 4.42 -6.64
C LEU A 188 -16.37 4.93 -6.44
N SER A 189 -17.31 4.37 -7.19
CA SER A 189 -18.75 4.55 -6.92
C SER A 189 -19.17 3.78 -5.65
N PRO A 190 -20.30 4.14 -5.00
CA PRO A 190 -20.75 3.46 -3.79
C PRO A 190 -20.84 1.93 -3.90
N ARG A 191 -21.24 1.40 -5.06
CA ARG A 191 -21.30 -0.04 -5.32
C ARG A 191 -19.90 -0.68 -5.39
N GLN A 192 -18.95 0.00 -6.02
CA GLN A 192 -17.57 -0.49 -6.13
C GLN A 192 -16.84 -0.42 -4.80
N MET A 193 -17.12 0.61 -4.00
CA MET A 193 -16.63 0.68 -2.64
C MET A 193 -17.19 -0.46 -1.79
N TYR A 194 -18.48 -0.79 -1.92
CA TYR A 194 -19.09 -1.96 -1.27
C TYR A 194 -18.37 -3.28 -1.61
N THR A 195 -18.06 -3.49 -2.89
CA THR A 195 -17.25 -4.63 -3.32
C THR A 195 -15.87 -4.62 -2.66
N LEU A 196 -15.19 -3.47 -2.65
CA LEU A 196 -13.89 -3.34 -2.01
C LEU A 196 -13.97 -3.63 -0.50
N TRP A 197 -14.94 -3.06 0.21
CA TRP A 197 -15.13 -3.29 1.63
C TRP A 197 -15.37 -4.76 1.93
N ASN A 198 -16.17 -5.47 1.13
CA ASN A 198 -16.37 -6.91 1.35
C ASN A 198 -15.09 -7.72 1.15
N GLU A 199 -14.22 -7.31 0.22
CA GLU A 199 -12.93 -7.97 -0.01
C GLU A 199 -11.92 -7.70 1.12
N ILE A 200 -11.94 -6.49 1.69
CA ILE A 200 -10.99 -6.08 2.73
C ILE A 200 -11.58 -6.13 4.15
N SER A 201 -12.81 -6.57 4.35
CA SER A 201 -13.36 -6.70 5.69
C SER A 201 -12.79 -7.94 6.36
N ASP A 202 -12.40 -7.80 7.61
CA ASP A 202 -11.99 -8.94 8.44
C ASP A 202 -13.22 -9.82 8.71
N GLU A 203 -13.07 -11.14 8.58
CA GLU A 203 -14.13 -12.12 8.91
C GLU A 203 -14.58 -12.01 10.38
N SER A 204 -13.79 -11.32 11.20
CA SER A 204 -13.97 -11.15 12.65
C SER A 204 -15.16 -10.24 13.05
N GLY A 205 -15.89 -9.62 12.12
CA GLY A 205 -17.09 -8.81 12.41
C GLY A 205 -16.82 -7.54 13.24
N SER A 206 -15.55 -7.13 13.33
CA SER A 206 -15.11 -5.92 14.01
C SER A 206 -15.53 -4.66 13.24
N SER A 207 -15.85 -3.57 13.95
CA SER A 207 -16.08 -2.25 13.35
C SER A 207 -14.81 -1.62 12.78
N ILE A 208 -13.64 -2.21 13.05
CA ILE A 208 -12.33 -1.75 12.59
C ILE A 208 -12.09 -2.33 11.20
N THR A 209 -11.85 -1.47 10.20
CA THR A 209 -11.50 -1.95 8.86
C THR A 209 -10.10 -2.57 8.87
N ARG A 210 -9.85 -3.51 7.95
CA ARG A 210 -8.52 -4.12 7.79
C ARG A 210 -7.43 -3.06 7.55
N THR A 211 -7.74 -2.00 6.82
CA THR A 211 -6.79 -0.89 6.61
C THR A 211 -6.46 -0.16 7.92
N ASP A 212 -7.42 0.02 8.82
CA ASP A 212 -7.18 0.60 10.15
C ASP A 212 -6.33 -0.32 11.03
N SER A 213 -6.55 -1.64 10.97
CA SER A 213 -5.70 -2.63 11.65
C SER A 213 -4.24 -2.58 11.16
N VAL A 214 -4.06 -2.48 9.84
CA VAL A 214 -2.74 -2.32 9.20
C VAL A 214 -2.07 -1.01 9.64
N LYS A 215 -2.78 0.13 9.59
CA LYS A 215 -2.25 1.42 10.05
C LYS A 215 -1.90 1.40 11.53
N GLY A 216 -2.73 0.79 12.37
CA GLY A 216 -2.44 0.60 13.80
C GLY A 216 -1.18 -0.23 14.04
N SER A 217 -0.98 -1.29 13.24
CA SER A 217 0.23 -2.12 13.28
C SER A 217 1.48 -1.36 12.83
N MET A 218 1.36 -0.47 11.83
CA MET A 218 2.44 0.44 11.41
C MET A 218 2.84 1.39 12.54
N GLN A 219 1.85 2.03 13.18
CA GLN A 219 2.11 2.94 14.31
C GLN A 219 2.76 2.21 15.49
N LYS A 220 2.31 0.98 15.78
CA LYS A 220 2.93 0.11 16.79
C LYS A 220 4.39 -0.20 16.44
N ALA A 221 4.69 -0.52 15.18
CA ALA A 221 6.06 -0.79 14.72
C ALA A 221 6.95 0.45 14.86
N ILE A 222 6.49 1.63 14.41
CA ILE A 222 7.22 2.90 14.56
C ILE A 222 7.51 3.18 16.03
N TRP A 223 6.49 3.08 16.89
CA TRP A 223 6.67 3.29 18.33
C TRP A 223 7.70 2.34 18.93
N ARG A 224 7.65 1.04 18.58
CA ARG A 224 8.63 0.05 19.04
C ARG A 224 10.04 0.35 18.55
N ILE A 225 10.21 0.74 17.30
CA ILE A 225 11.52 1.13 16.74
C ILE A 225 12.08 2.33 17.50
N ARG A 226 11.25 3.33 17.79
CA ARG A 226 11.64 4.48 18.60
C ARG A 226 12.09 4.07 20.00
N GLN A 227 11.38 3.17 20.67
CA GLN A 227 11.82 2.64 21.98
C GLN A 227 13.19 1.96 21.90
N VAL A 228 13.46 1.18 20.85
CA VAL A 228 14.78 0.56 20.64
C VAL A 228 15.87 1.62 20.47
N LEU A 229 15.61 2.67 19.69
CA LEU A 229 16.55 3.79 19.50
C LEU A 229 16.77 4.60 20.80
N ALA A 230 15.71 4.80 21.60
CA ALA A 230 15.78 5.49 22.89
C ALA A 230 16.64 4.72 23.90
N ASN A 231 16.42 3.42 24.02
CA ASN A 231 17.16 2.55 24.94
C ASN A 231 18.65 2.43 24.57
N ARG A 232 19.02 2.82 23.34
CA ARG A 232 20.41 2.89 22.86
C ARG A 232 21.02 4.29 22.96
N GLY A 233 20.31 5.28 23.52
CA GLY A 233 20.84 6.61 23.84
C GLY A 233 20.82 7.64 22.71
N LEU A 234 19.98 7.49 21.68
CA LEU A 234 20.08 8.26 20.42
C LEU A 234 18.89 9.17 20.10
N TYR A 235 18.05 9.49 21.07
CA TYR A 235 16.87 10.35 20.85
C TYR A 235 17.18 11.83 20.52
N GLY A 236 18.46 12.22 20.45
CA GLY A 236 18.90 13.60 20.21
C GLY A 236 19.21 13.99 18.76
N LEU A 237 19.03 13.11 17.77
CA LEU A 237 19.41 13.36 16.36
C LEU A 237 18.24 13.45 15.38
N ALA A 238 17.00 13.44 15.86
CA ALA A 238 15.80 13.45 15.01
C ALA A 238 14.72 14.43 15.52
N ALA A 239 15.14 15.65 15.87
CA ALA A 239 14.26 16.80 16.05
C ALA A 239 14.51 17.81 14.92
#